data_AF-A0A183GGV7-F1
#
_entry.id   AF-A0A183GGV7-F1
#
_cell.length_a   1.000
_cell.length_b   1.000
_cell.length_c   1.000
_cell.angle_alpha   90.00
_cell.angle_beta   90.00
_cell.angle_gamma   90.00
#
_symmetry.space_group_name_H-M   'P 1'
#
loop_
_entity.id
_entity.type
_entity.pdbx_description
1 polymer ?
#
loop_
_entity_poly.entity_id
_entity_poly.type
_entity_poly.pdbx_seq_one_letter_code
_entity_poly.pdbx_strand_id
1 'polypeptide(L)'
;MMNGRVSDAPFSLGGTNISEYSSCMYLGREVNMANDQAPELNRRKRAAWGAFRTSKKSRRGRRTSDSTPNYPAPLFLLVLTYASET
;
A
#
# COMPACT_ATOMS: atom_id res chain seq x y z
N MET A 1 38.80 -29.08 26.92
CA MET A 1 37.60 -28.23 27.05
C MET A 1 37.65 -27.16 25.98
N MET A 2 36.69 -27.18 25.04
CA MET A 2 36.34 -26.03 24.20
C MET A 2 34.87 -26.21 23.78
N ASN A 3 33.99 -25.54 24.54
CA ASN A 3 32.85 -24.77 24.06
C ASN A 3 31.90 -25.51 23.12
N GLY A 4 30.92 -26.20 23.73
CA GLY A 4 29.73 -26.71 23.05
C GLY A 4 29.01 -25.59 22.29
N ARG A 5 29.06 -25.68 20.97
CA ARG A 5 28.21 -25.00 20.00
C ARG A 5 27.74 -26.14 19.09
N VAL A 6 26.48 -26.31 18.75
CA VAL A 6 25.39 -25.36 18.49
C VAL A 6 24.11 -26.09 18.90
N SER A 7 23.15 -25.40 19.51
CA SER A 7 21.82 -26.00 19.67
C SER A 7 21.21 -26.20 18.28
N ASP A 8 21.12 -27.45 17.83
CA ASP A 8 20.30 -27.91 16.69
C ASP A 8 18.79 -27.83 17.06
N ALA A 9 18.37 -26.72 17.65
CA ALA A 9 16.97 -26.46 17.86
C ALA A 9 16.40 -25.96 16.52
N PRO A 10 15.49 -26.72 15.88
CA PRO A 10 14.88 -26.28 14.63
C PRO A 10 14.22 -24.91 14.80
N PHE A 11 14.40 -24.03 13.80
CA PHE A 11 13.69 -22.75 13.78
C PHE A 11 12.20 -23.04 13.67
N SER A 12 11.42 -22.60 14.67
CA SER A 12 9.97 -22.72 14.65
C SER A 12 9.37 -21.46 14.03
N LEU A 13 8.80 -21.60 12.84
CA LEU A 13 7.96 -20.58 12.20
C LEU A 13 6.54 -21.16 12.13
N GLY A 14 5.59 -20.52 12.82
CA GLY A 14 4.19 -20.97 12.83
C GLY A 14 3.94 -22.34 13.49
N GLY A 15 4.83 -22.81 14.37
CA GLY A 15 4.67 -24.08 15.09
C GLY A 15 5.18 -25.32 14.37
N THR A 16 5.77 -25.17 13.18
CA THR A 16 6.45 -26.27 12.46
C THR A 16 7.95 -26.17 12.67
N ASN A 17 8.60 -27.27 13.06
CA ASN A 17 10.05 -27.34 13.24
C ASN A 17 10.75 -27.40 11.88
N ILE A 18 11.35 -26.29 11.44
CA ILE A 18 11.99 -26.16 10.14
C ILE A 18 13.50 -26.42 10.32
N SER A 19 14.07 -27.30 9.49
CA SER A 19 15.52 -27.51 9.46
C SER A 19 16.20 -26.27 8.89
N GLU A 20 17.43 -25.98 9.31
CA GLU A 20 18.18 -24.79 8.87
C GLU A 20 18.26 -24.67 7.33
N TYR A 21 18.40 -25.80 6.63
CA TYR A 21 18.41 -25.85 5.16
C TYR A 21 17.05 -25.44 4.55
N SER A 22 15.94 -25.94 5.11
CA SER A 22 14.60 -25.59 4.62
C SER A 22 14.20 -24.17 5.01
N SER A 23 14.68 -23.65 6.14
CA SER A 23 14.52 -22.25 6.54
C SER A 23 15.22 -21.29 5.58
N CYS A 24 16.48 -21.56 5.23
CA CYS A 24 17.25 -20.71 4.32
C CYS A 24 16.65 -20.70 2.89
N MET A 25 16.21 -21.85 2.39
CA MET A 25 15.54 -21.94 1.08
C MET A 25 14.18 -21.21 1.06
N TYR A 26 13.39 -21.34 2.13
CA TYR A 26 12.11 -20.65 2.24
C TYR A 26 12.30 -19.13 2.28
N LEU A 27 13.20 -18.66 3.14
CA LEU A 27 13.52 -17.24 3.27
C LEU A 27 14.06 -16.66 1.97
N GLY A 28 14.92 -17.40 1.26
CA GLY A 28 15.43 -17.02 -0.05
C GLY A 28 14.31 -16.82 -1.08
N ARG A 29 13.32 -17.73 -1.13
CA ARG A 29 12.15 -17.58 -2.01
C ARG A 29 11.27 -16.39 -1.61
N GLU A 30 11.01 -16.22 -0.32
CA GLU A 30 10.19 -15.13 0.19
C GLU A 30 10.80 -13.76 -0.14
N VAL A 31 12.11 -13.61 0.09
CA VAL A 31 12.87 -12.40 -0.29
C VAL A 31 12.86 -12.18 -1.80
N ASN A 32 13.03 -13.24 -2.60
CA ASN A 32 13.02 -13.12 -4.06
C ASN A 32 11.65 -12.65 -4.58
N MET A 33 10.56 -13.22 -4.05
CA MET A 33 9.19 -12.80 -4.38
C MET A 33 8.92 -11.35 -3.97
N ALA A 34 9.40 -10.91 -2.80
CA ALA A 34 9.26 -9.52 -2.35
C ALA A 34 10.06 -8.55 -3.24
N ASN A 35 11.25 -8.96 -3.70
CA ASN A 35 12.07 -8.17 -4.61
C ASN A 35 11.42 -8.02 -5.99
N ASP A 36 10.78 -9.07 -6.51
CA ASP A 36 10.08 -9.02 -7.81
C ASP A 36 8.86 -8.08 -7.78
N GLN A 37 8.25 -7.88 -6.61
CA GLN A 37 7.12 -6.97 -6.43
C GLN A 37 7.55 -5.48 -6.37
N ALA A 38 8.77 -5.18 -5.92
CA ALA A 38 9.23 -3.80 -5.75
C ALA A 38 9.26 -2.98 -7.05
N PRO A 39 9.74 -3.51 -8.20
CA PRO A 39 9.66 -2.84 -9.50
C PRO A 39 8.23 -2.49 -9.92
N GLU A 40 7.27 -3.40 -9.72
CA GLU A 40 5.87 -3.21 -10.11
C GLU A 40 5.18 -2.13 -9.28
N LEU A 41 5.44 -2.08 -7.97
CA LEU A 41 4.95 -1.01 -7.10
C LEU A 41 5.51 0.36 -7.53
N ASN A 42 6.79 0.42 -7.91
CA ASN A 42 7.41 1.64 -8.41
C ASN A 42 6.75 2.11 -9.72
N ARG A 43 6.47 1.17 -10.64
CA ARG A 43 5.76 1.45 -11.91
C ARG A 43 4.38 2.05 -11.66
N ARG A 44 3.59 1.46 -10.76
CA ARG A 44 2.25 1.95 -10.39
C ARG A 44 2.31 3.34 -9.74
N LYS A 45 3.29 3.57 -8.84
CA LYS A 45 3.50 4.88 -8.21
C LYS A 45 3.80 5.97 -9.25
N ARG A 46 4.65 5.66 -10.25
CA ARG A 46 4.97 6.60 -11.34
C ARG A 46 3.75 6.89 -12.22
N ALA A 47 2.96 5.87 -12.57
CA ALA A 47 1.74 6.04 -13.35
C ALA A 47 0.71 6.93 -12.61
N ALA A 48 0.46 6.65 -11.33
CA ALA A 48 -0.43 7.45 -10.49
C ALA A 48 0.05 8.91 -10.36
N TRP A 49 1.36 9.11 -10.19
CA TRP A 49 1.95 10.45 -10.13
C TRP A 49 1.82 11.23 -11.45
N GLY A 50 1.96 10.55 -12.59
CA GLY A 50 1.70 11.11 -13.91
C GLY A 50 0.27 11.62 -14.05
N ALA A 51 -0.71 10.80 -13.68
CA ALA A 51 -2.14 11.15 -13.70
C ALA A 51 -2.50 12.28 -12.72
N PHE A 52 -1.84 12.34 -11.55
CA PHE A 52 -2.02 13.45 -10.62
C PHE A 52 -1.51 14.78 -11.18
N ARG A 53 -0.38 14.77 -11.91
CA ARG A 53 0.16 15.97 -12.55
C ARG A 53 -0.74 16.49 -13.68
N THR A 54 -1.35 15.60 -14.46
CA THR A 54 -2.28 16.01 -15.53
C THR A 54 -3.55 16.66 -14.96
N SER A 55 -4.09 16.15 -13.85
CA SER A 55 -5.25 16.77 -13.17
C SER A 55 -4.93 18.12 -12.52
N LYS A 56 -3.70 18.32 -12.01
CA LYS A 56 -3.26 19.64 -11.52
C LYS A 56 -3.04 20.62 -12.67
N LYS A 57 -2.53 20.16 -13.81
CA LYS A 57 -2.35 20.99 -15.02
C LYS A 57 -3.71 21.43 -15.61
N SER A 58 -4.72 20.57 -15.59
CA SER A 58 -6.08 20.94 -16.07
C SER A 58 -6.80 21.93 -15.14
N ARG A 59 -6.55 21.88 -13.81
CA ARG A 59 -7.11 22.87 -12.86
C ARG A 59 -6.48 24.26 -12.94
N ARG A 60 -5.23 24.40 -13.43
CA ARG A 60 -4.56 25.71 -13.50
C ARG A 60 -5.13 26.61 -14.63
N GLY A 61 -5.93 26.04 -15.55
CA GLY A 61 -6.57 26.76 -16.65
C GLY A 61 -8.06 27.03 -16.49
N ARG A 62 -8.70 26.63 -15.38
CA ARG A 62 -10.13 26.88 -15.15
C ARG A 62 -10.34 27.69 -13.86
N ARG A 63 -9.99 28.97 -13.93
CA ARG A 63 -10.67 30.00 -13.14
C ARG A 63 -11.62 30.70 -14.10
N THR A 64 -12.72 30.05 -14.42
CA THR A 64 -13.92 30.80 -14.79
C THR A 64 -14.61 31.06 -13.46
N SER A 65 -14.65 32.33 -13.10
CA SER A 65 -15.58 32.90 -12.16
C SER A 65 -16.98 32.29 -12.37
N ASP A 66 -17.72 32.15 -11.29
CA ASP A 66 -19.18 32.00 -11.28
C ASP A 66 -19.72 30.56 -11.42
N SER A 67 -19.82 29.87 -10.28
CA SER A 67 -21.09 29.30 -9.78
C SER A 67 -20.86 28.64 -8.42
N THR A 68 -20.81 29.45 -7.37
CA THR A 68 -20.93 28.95 -5.99
C THR A 68 -22.40 29.03 -5.62
N PRO A 69 -23.16 27.93 -5.55
CA PRO A 69 -24.48 28.01 -4.94
C PRO A 69 -24.26 28.11 -3.43
N ASN A 70 -24.50 29.31 -2.89
CA ASN A 70 -24.44 29.57 -1.45
C ASN A 70 -25.62 28.87 -0.75
N TYR A 71 -25.48 27.58 -0.48
CA TYR A 71 -26.39 26.89 0.43
C TYR A 71 -25.93 27.15 1.87
N PRO A 72 -26.83 27.54 2.80
CA PRO A 72 -26.47 27.54 4.20
C PRO A 72 -26.10 26.12 4.61
N ALA A 73 -25.01 25.99 5.38
CA ALA A 73 -24.41 24.73 5.84
C ALA A 73 -25.38 23.57 6.20
N PRO A 74 -26.56 23.80 6.84
CA PRO A 74 -27.48 22.70 7.13
C PRO A 74 -28.09 21.99 5.92
N LEU A 75 -28.32 22.68 4.79
CA LEU A 75 -28.91 22.05 3.59
C LEU A 75 -27.93 21.10 2.90
N PHE A 76 -26.64 21.41 2.99
CA PHE A 76 -25.59 20.59 2.39
C PHE A 76 -25.48 19.23 3.10
N LEU A 77 -25.62 19.23 4.42
CA LEU A 77 -25.63 17.99 5.21
C LEU A 77 -26.89 17.16 4.97
N LEU A 78 -28.06 17.81 4.83
CA LEU A 78 -29.32 17.12 4.55
C LEU A 78 -29.28 16.34 3.23
N VAL A 79 -28.73 16.95 2.17
CA VAL A 79 -28.57 16.30 0.85
C VAL A 79 -27.60 15.13 0.93
N LEU A 80 -26.50 15.26 1.66
CA LEU A 80 -25.51 14.19 1.82
C LEU A 80 -26.04 13.00 2.63
N THR A 81 -26.82 13.26 3.68
CA THR A 81 -27.43 12.21 4.49
C THR A 81 -28.49 11.45 3.70
N TYR A 82 -29.39 12.15 2.99
CA TYR A 82 -30.44 11.53 2.19
C TYR A 82 -29.88 10.63 1.07
N ALA A 83 -28.78 11.05 0.43
CA ALA A 83 -28.13 10.27 -0.62
C ALA A 83 -27.36 9.03 -0.11
N SER A 84 -27.10 8.93 1.20
CA SER A 84 -26.40 7.80 1.82
C SER A 84 -27.34 6.75 2.41
N GLU A 85 -28.64 7.02 2.43
CA GLU A 85 -29.67 6.17 3.04
C GLU A 85 -30.40 5.27 2.02
N THR A 86 -29.97 5.29 0.75
CA THR A 86 -30.42 4.39 -0.33
C THR A 86 -29.36 3.35 -0.66
#